data_AF-A0A2E0KV95-F1
#
_entry.id   AF-A0A2E0KV95-F1
#
_cell.length_a   1.000
_cell.length_b   1.000
_cell.length_c   1.000
_cell.angle_alpha   90.00
_cell.angle_beta   90.00
_cell.angle_gamma   90.00
#
_symmetry.space_group_name_H-M   'P 1'
#
loop_
_entity.id
_entity.type
_entity.pdbx_description
1 polymer ?
#
loop_
_entity_poly.entity_id
_entity_poly.type
_entity_poly.pdbx_seq_one_letter_code
_entity_poly.pdbx_strand_id
1 'polypeptide(L)'
;MKVLIAEDNPEMRQLARDILMTLGLDIITAYDGPSALNTAQTQHPDLIVLDIDMPGMNGFDVCSILKSNDETAQIPILMLTAQGDVEHKVRGLAAGADDYLSKPYSPRELMARVETRLRAKSESDSLRQKQQILRQTFERYVHSSVVDQMLRTPGEVKLGGRLQDVSVLFADLEGFTARAEQMDPEALLSVLNSYHNLIVSLILQHNGTVDKFLGDGVMALYNTPLPQENHALYAVQTAIMIREALNEFHLTLEPEHRMAINFGIHTGMAVVGNVGTDQIMDFTAVGDAVNLASRLQGLSRHNQILISEATFQQVESIVHTNPIGEVHVKNRVEAVMVYEVLELKR
;
A
#
# COMPACT_ATOMS: atom_id res chain seq x y z
N MET A 1 24.28 -15.87 -1.53
CA MET A 1 24.03 -15.53 -0.12
C MET A 1 25.31 -14.98 0.46
N LYS A 2 25.21 -13.91 1.24
CA LYS A 2 26.33 -13.17 1.84
C LYS A 2 26.43 -13.52 3.32
N VAL A 3 27.62 -13.89 3.80
CA VAL A 3 27.85 -14.23 5.21
C VAL A 3 28.90 -13.30 5.79
N LEU A 4 28.59 -12.69 6.94
CA LEU A 4 29.53 -11.90 7.71
C LEU A 4 30.24 -12.78 8.73
N ILE A 5 31.57 -12.73 8.75
CA ILE A 5 32.39 -13.34 9.80
C ILE A 5 32.99 -12.20 10.64
N ALA A 6 32.63 -12.10 11.91
CA ALA A 6 33.18 -11.15 12.86
C ALA A 6 34.06 -11.91 13.86
N GLU A 7 35.36 -11.70 13.78
CA GLU A 7 36.39 -12.41 14.56
C GLU A 7 37.61 -11.50 14.64
N ASP A 8 38.13 -11.23 15.83
CA ASP A 8 39.27 -10.31 16.01
C ASP A 8 40.59 -10.96 15.61
N ASN A 9 40.75 -12.26 15.90
CA ASN A 9 41.94 -13.02 15.55
C ASN A 9 42.06 -13.21 14.02
N PRO A 10 43.11 -12.68 13.36
CA PRO A 10 43.23 -12.73 11.91
C PRO A 10 43.37 -14.15 11.33
N GLU A 11 44.02 -15.07 12.05
CA GLU A 11 44.22 -16.45 11.61
C GLU A 11 42.91 -17.23 11.70
N MET A 12 42.16 -17.08 12.79
CA MET A 12 40.86 -17.73 12.97
C MET A 12 39.82 -17.19 11.99
N ARG A 13 39.84 -15.87 11.74
CA ARG A 13 38.96 -15.21 10.76
C ARG A 13 39.24 -15.73 9.35
N GLN A 14 40.53 -15.86 8.99
CA GLN A 14 40.95 -16.40 7.70
C GLN A 14 40.55 -17.87 7.56
N LEU A 15 40.74 -18.68 8.61
CA LEU A 15 40.33 -20.09 8.61
C LEU A 15 38.82 -20.24 8.41
N ALA A 16 37.99 -19.50 9.15
CA ALA A 16 36.54 -19.54 9.01
C ALA A 16 36.09 -19.09 7.61
N ARG A 17 36.73 -18.05 7.07
CA ARG A 17 36.52 -17.57 5.69
C ARG A 17 36.82 -18.66 4.68
N ASP A 18 37.99 -19.28 4.74
CA ASP A 18 38.42 -20.31 3.79
C ASP A 18 37.49 -21.53 3.83
N ILE A 19 37.07 -21.95 5.03
CA ILE A 19 36.10 -23.03 5.21
C ILE A 19 34.77 -22.69 4.51
N LEU A 20 34.20 -21.51 4.79
CA LEU A 20 32.87 -21.14 4.28
C LEU A 20 32.86 -20.74 2.80
N MET A 21 34.00 -20.29 2.25
CA MET A 21 34.15 -20.06 0.82
C MET A 21 33.97 -21.34 0.00
N THR A 22 34.28 -22.52 0.55
CA THR A 22 34.04 -23.80 -0.14
C THR A 22 32.57 -24.08 -0.44
N LEU A 23 31.65 -23.39 0.26
CA LEU A 23 30.20 -23.47 0.02
C LEU A 23 29.72 -22.52 -1.08
N GLY A 24 30.62 -21.77 -1.74
CA GLY A 24 30.26 -20.79 -2.78
C GLY A 24 29.56 -19.53 -2.23
N LEU A 25 29.75 -19.24 -0.94
CA LEU A 25 29.18 -18.09 -0.26
C LEU A 25 30.03 -16.82 -0.49
N ASP A 26 29.37 -15.67 -0.56
CA ASP A 26 30.04 -14.38 -0.54
C ASP A 26 30.40 -14.03 0.90
N ILE A 27 31.70 -14.03 1.23
CA ILE A 27 32.17 -13.82 2.60
C ILE A 27 32.68 -12.40 2.79
N ILE A 28 31.99 -11.66 3.66
CA ILE A 28 32.44 -10.37 4.20
C ILE A 28 32.96 -10.57 5.63
N THR A 29 33.86 -9.70 6.07
CA THR A 29 34.56 -9.88 7.34
C THR A 29 34.58 -8.60 8.17
N ALA A 30 34.50 -8.75 9.48
CA ALA A 30 34.73 -7.71 10.48
C ALA A 30 35.78 -8.19 11.49
N TYR A 31 36.45 -7.24 12.14
CA TYR A 31 37.58 -7.51 13.04
C TYR A 31 37.34 -7.08 14.49
N ASP A 32 36.18 -6.47 14.76
CA ASP A 32 35.74 -6.09 16.09
C ASP A 32 34.20 -5.90 16.09
N GLY A 33 33.62 -5.68 17.28
CA GLY A 33 32.18 -5.45 17.42
C GLY A 33 31.65 -4.24 16.63
N PRO A 34 32.25 -3.04 16.72
CA PRO A 34 31.80 -1.87 15.96
C PRO A 34 31.81 -2.06 14.44
N SER A 35 32.87 -2.66 13.90
CA SER A 35 32.93 -2.99 12.46
C SER A 35 31.89 -4.02 12.08
N ALA A 36 31.63 -5.03 12.92
CA ALA A 36 30.58 -6.03 12.69
C ALA A 36 29.19 -5.39 12.63
N LEU A 37 28.87 -4.48 13.54
CA LEU A 37 27.59 -3.73 13.55
C LEU A 37 27.43 -2.89 12.28
N ASN A 38 28.43 -2.08 11.95
CA ASN A 38 28.40 -1.23 10.75
C ASN A 38 28.27 -2.06 9.47
N THR A 39 29.01 -3.16 9.36
CA THR A 39 28.93 -4.04 8.20
C THR A 39 27.58 -4.75 8.11
N ALA A 40 27.01 -5.23 9.23
CA ALA A 40 25.69 -5.85 9.22
C ALA A 40 24.59 -4.87 8.75
N GLN A 41 24.64 -3.61 9.20
CA GLN A 41 23.69 -2.57 8.81
C GLN A 41 23.85 -2.14 7.35
N THR A 42 25.08 -2.00 6.85
CA THR A 42 25.31 -1.48 5.50
C THR A 42 25.25 -2.55 4.41
N GLN A 43 25.58 -3.81 4.74
CA GLN A 43 25.72 -4.89 3.75
C GLN A 43 24.59 -5.93 3.82
N HIS A 44 23.75 -5.89 4.86
CA HIS A 44 22.63 -6.81 5.11
C HIS A 44 22.96 -8.29 4.78
N PRO A 45 23.90 -8.91 5.51
CA PRO A 45 24.25 -10.31 5.26
C PRO A 45 23.06 -11.25 5.57
N ASP A 46 23.07 -12.42 4.93
CA ASP A 46 22.09 -13.49 5.14
C ASP A 46 22.35 -14.31 6.41
N LEU A 47 23.57 -14.24 6.96
CA LEU A 47 23.97 -14.85 8.22
C LEU A 47 25.21 -14.14 8.80
N ILE A 48 25.31 -14.11 10.12
CA ILE A 48 26.49 -13.61 10.84
C ILE A 48 27.10 -14.77 11.64
N VAL A 49 28.37 -15.06 11.40
CA VAL A 49 29.21 -15.88 12.27
C VAL A 49 29.98 -14.93 13.17
N LEU A 50 29.73 -15.00 14.48
CA LEU A 50 30.15 -13.98 15.43
C LEU A 50 30.99 -14.60 16.53
N ASP A 51 32.24 -14.17 16.66
CA ASP A 51 33.03 -14.51 17.83
C ASP A 51 32.52 -13.80 19.09
N ILE A 52 32.60 -14.51 20.22
CA ILE A 52 32.22 -13.96 21.51
C ILE A 52 33.35 -13.12 22.10
N ASP A 53 34.58 -13.59 22.00
CA ASP A 53 35.73 -13.06 22.73
C ASP A 53 36.46 -11.97 21.94
N MET A 54 35.75 -10.89 21.62
CA MET A 54 36.33 -9.72 20.93
C MET A 54 36.69 -8.57 21.90
N PRO A 55 37.81 -7.86 21.69
CA PRO A 55 38.21 -6.71 22.51
C PRO A 55 37.20 -5.55 22.44
N GLY A 56 36.98 -4.91 23.58
CA GLY A 56 36.14 -3.71 23.70
C GLY A 56 34.65 -4.02 23.74
N MET A 57 34.10 -4.57 22.66
CA MET A 57 32.69 -4.99 22.55
C MET A 57 32.64 -6.48 22.21
N ASN A 58 32.12 -7.27 23.15
CA ASN A 58 32.04 -8.72 22.99
C ASN A 58 30.89 -9.12 22.05
N GLY A 59 30.89 -10.38 21.59
CA GLY A 59 29.87 -10.89 20.67
C GLY A 59 28.44 -10.89 21.23
N PHE A 60 28.26 -10.96 22.55
CA PHE A 60 26.91 -10.88 23.15
C PHE A 60 26.33 -9.47 23.01
N ASP A 61 27.13 -8.44 23.23
CA ASP A 61 26.72 -7.04 23.08
C ASP A 61 26.35 -6.74 21.62
N VAL A 62 27.17 -7.20 20.68
CA VAL A 62 26.90 -7.11 19.23
C VAL A 62 25.60 -7.83 18.88
N CYS A 63 25.42 -9.06 19.34
CA CYS A 63 24.20 -9.85 19.10
C CYS A 63 22.97 -9.12 19.61
N SER A 64 23.00 -8.62 20.86
CA SER A 64 21.89 -7.91 21.47
C SER A 64 21.53 -6.63 20.69
N ILE A 65 22.52 -5.85 20.25
CA ILE A 65 22.28 -4.63 19.47
C ILE A 65 21.63 -4.98 18.13
N LEU A 66 22.15 -5.99 17.42
CA LEU A 66 21.58 -6.42 16.14
C LEU A 66 20.15 -6.96 16.30
N LYS A 67 19.89 -7.75 17.33
CA LYS A 67 18.54 -8.29 17.58
C LYS A 67 17.54 -7.24 18.06
N SER A 68 18.00 -6.09 18.56
CA SER A 68 17.16 -4.96 18.95
C SER A 68 16.80 -4.00 17.80
N ASN A 69 17.43 -4.14 16.62
CA ASN A 69 17.19 -3.28 15.48
C ASN A 69 16.34 -4.02 14.43
N ASP A 70 15.18 -3.46 14.06
CA ASP A 70 14.24 -4.10 13.12
C ASP A 70 14.86 -4.48 11.77
N GLU A 71 15.86 -3.73 11.29
CA GLU A 71 16.54 -3.98 10.01
C GLU A 71 17.49 -5.18 10.05
N THR A 72 18.04 -5.51 11.22
CA THR A 72 19.05 -6.56 11.38
C THR A 72 18.60 -7.72 12.27
N ALA A 73 17.50 -7.57 13.01
CA ALA A 73 17.00 -8.56 13.96
C ALA A 73 16.68 -9.92 13.32
N GLN A 74 16.35 -9.88 12.03
CA GLN A 74 15.98 -11.05 11.23
C GLN A 74 17.19 -11.80 10.67
N ILE A 75 18.40 -11.27 10.81
CA ILE A 75 19.62 -11.93 10.35
C ILE A 75 19.98 -13.02 11.38
N PRO A 76 20.13 -14.28 10.97
CA PRO A 76 20.53 -15.35 11.87
C PRO A 76 21.98 -15.16 12.34
N ILE A 77 22.23 -15.35 13.63
CA ILE A 77 23.54 -15.21 14.26
C ILE A 77 23.99 -16.57 14.80
N LEU A 78 25.10 -17.09 14.26
CA LEU A 78 25.83 -18.25 14.77
C LEU A 78 27.00 -17.76 15.62
N MET A 79 26.94 -17.95 16.94
CA MET A 79 28.04 -17.53 17.81
C MET A 79 29.14 -18.58 17.93
N LEU A 80 30.39 -18.14 17.92
CA LEU A 80 31.55 -18.98 18.21
C LEU A 80 31.91 -18.82 19.69
N THR A 81 31.95 -19.94 20.41
CA THR A 81 32.15 -20.01 21.88
C THR A 81 33.45 -20.73 22.20
N ALA A 82 34.12 -20.40 23.32
CA ALA A 82 35.20 -21.22 23.84
C ALA A 82 34.71 -22.61 24.32
N GLN A 83 35.61 -23.60 24.36
CA GLN A 83 35.29 -24.97 24.77
C GLN A 83 34.87 -25.05 26.25
N GLY A 84 33.77 -25.76 26.54
CA GLY A 84 33.40 -26.14 27.91
C GLY A 84 32.54 -25.13 28.68
N ASP A 85 32.21 -23.98 28.07
CA ASP A 85 31.48 -22.93 28.77
C ASP A 85 29.95 -23.04 28.56
N VAL A 86 29.28 -23.69 29.52
CA VAL A 86 27.81 -23.81 29.56
C VAL A 86 27.17 -22.44 29.84
N GLU A 87 27.85 -21.56 30.56
CA GLU A 87 27.36 -20.23 30.95
C GLU A 87 27.29 -19.31 29.73
N HIS A 88 28.28 -19.38 28.84
CA HIS A 88 28.28 -18.66 27.56
C HIS A 88 27.15 -19.10 26.61
N LYS A 89 26.77 -20.39 26.62
CA LYS A 89 25.64 -20.87 25.81
C LYS A 89 24.30 -20.35 26.32
N VAL A 90 24.11 -20.34 27.64
CA VAL A 90 22.88 -19.81 28.27
C VAL A 90 22.76 -18.30 28.05
N ARG A 91 23.85 -17.54 28.25
CA ARG A 91 23.90 -16.10 27.98
C ARG A 91 23.68 -15.77 26.51
N GLY A 92 24.18 -16.62 25.62
CA GLY A 92 24.01 -16.45 24.18
C GLY A 92 22.57 -16.59 23.69
N LEU A 93 21.85 -17.58 24.21
CA LEU A 93 20.43 -17.72 23.95
C LEU A 93 19.63 -16.54 24.50
N ALA A 94 20.00 -16.02 25.68
CA ALA A 94 19.38 -14.84 26.26
C ALA A 94 19.65 -13.56 25.44
N ALA A 95 20.80 -13.48 24.75
CA ALA A 95 21.15 -12.38 23.84
C ALA A 95 20.48 -12.48 22.46
N GLY A 96 19.71 -13.54 22.20
CA GLY A 96 18.94 -13.74 20.97
C GLY A 96 19.67 -14.45 19.83
N ALA A 97 20.82 -15.08 20.08
CA ALA A 97 21.53 -15.84 19.04
C ALA A 97 20.75 -17.09 18.60
N ASP A 98 20.84 -17.41 17.31
CA ASP A 98 20.08 -18.49 16.69
C ASP A 98 20.76 -19.86 16.84
N ASP A 99 22.09 -19.86 16.99
CA ASP A 99 22.89 -21.07 17.19
C ASP A 99 24.26 -20.75 17.81
N TYR A 100 24.97 -21.80 18.22
CA TYR A 100 26.34 -21.70 18.71
C TYR A 100 27.22 -22.83 18.20
N LEU A 101 28.52 -22.55 18.11
CA LEU A 101 29.55 -23.52 17.77
C LEU A 101 30.74 -23.34 18.71
N SER A 102 31.25 -24.42 19.29
CA SER A 102 32.38 -24.34 20.22
C SER A 102 33.72 -24.48 19.49
N LYS A 103 34.69 -23.64 19.83
CA LYS A 103 36.09 -23.68 19.39
C LYS A 103 36.87 -24.67 20.27
N PRO A 104 37.78 -25.50 19.71
CA PRO A 104 38.02 -25.68 18.28
C PRO A 104 36.89 -26.48 17.61
N TYR A 105 36.47 -26.05 16.43
CA TYR A 105 35.43 -26.72 15.64
C TYR A 105 36.02 -27.41 14.41
N SER A 106 35.31 -28.45 13.94
CA SER A 106 35.65 -29.07 12.65
C SER A 106 35.07 -28.25 11.49
N PRO A 107 35.73 -28.22 10.30
CA PRO A 107 35.17 -27.57 9.12
C PRO A 107 33.77 -28.08 8.75
N ARG A 108 33.54 -29.38 8.88
CA ARG A 108 32.24 -30.01 8.60
C ARG A 108 31.12 -29.49 9.51
N GLU A 109 31.44 -29.27 10.80
CA GLU A 109 30.46 -28.78 11.76
C GLU A 109 30.09 -27.32 11.49
N LEU A 110 31.08 -26.46 11.23
CA LEU A 110 30.83 -25.06 10.86
C LEU A 110 29.97 -24.97 9.59
N MET A 111 30.31 -25.72 8.54
CA MET A 111 29.53 -25.75 7.30
C MET A 111 28.08 -26.19 7.56
N ALA A 112 27.88 -27.31 8.27
CA ALA A 112 26.53 -27.84 8.53
C ALA A 112 25.64 -26.85 9.31
N ARG A 113 26.23 -26.15 10.30
CA ARG A 113 25.52 -25.11 11.07
C ARG A 113 25.12 -23.93 10.18
N VAL A 114 26.06 -23.40 9.40
CA VAL A 114 25.80 -22.27 8.48
C VAL A 114 24.77 -22.64 7.43
N GLU A 115 24.88 -23.80 6.78
CA GLU A 115 23.90 -24.26 5.79
C GLU A 115 22.49 -24.38 6.38
N THR A 116 22.36 -24.96 7.58
CA THR A 116 21.07 -25.12 8.26
C THR A 116 20.41 -23.78 8.51
N ARG A 117 21.18 -22.78 8.96
CA ARG A 117 20.66 -21.44 9.25
C ARG A 117 20.33 -20.65 7.99
N LEU A 118 21.15 -20.76 6.94
CA LEU A 118 20.85 -20.15 5.65
C LEU A 118 19.58 -20.74 5.02
N ARG A 119 19.37 -22.06 5.12
CA ARG A 119 18.11 -22.69 4.65
C ARG A 119 16.89 -22.16 5.38
N ALA A 120 16.94 -22.13 6.72
CA ALA A 120 15.84 -21.60 7.54
C ALA A 120 15.54 -20.11 7.22
N LYS A 121 16.58 -19.30 7.02
CA LYS A 121 16.45 -17.89 6.61
C LYS A 121 15.77 -17.77 5.24
N SER A 122 16.24 -18.54 4.25
CA SER A 122 15.69 -18.52 2.90
C SER A 122 14.21 -18.93 2.86
N GLU A 123 13.82 -19.94 3.63
CA GLU A 123 12.41 -20.36 3.75
C GLU A 123 11.54 -19.25 4.36
N SER A 124 11.99 -18.65 5.47
CA SER A 124 11.31 -17.54 6.12
C SER A 124 11.16 -16.33 5.20
N ASP A 125 12.20 -15.96 4.47
CA ASP A 125 12.15 -14.85 3.50
C ASP A 125 11.17 -15.14 2.36
N SER A 126 11.16 -16.37 1.84
CA SER A 126 10.23 -16.78 0.78
C SER A 126 8.77 -16.72 1.24
N LEU A 127 8.49 -17.15 2.47
CA LEU A 127 7.15 -17.07 3.07
C LEU A 127 6.68 -15.61 3.19
N ARG A 128 7.55 -14.72 3.69
CA ARG A 128 7.24 -13.28 3.80
C ARG A 128 7.00 -12.65 2.45
N GLN A 129 7.85 -12.95 1.46
CA GLN A 129 7.69 -12.43 0.11
C GLN A 129 6.37 -12.89 -0.51
N LYS A 130 5.99 -14.18 -0.34
CA LYS A 130 4.70 -14.70 -0.80
C LYS A 130 3.53 -13.99 -0.13
N GLN A 131 3.59 -13.78 1.19
CA GLN A 131 2.55 -13.06 1.92
C GLN A 131 2.42 -11.61 1.44
N GLN A 132 3.54 -10.94 1.18
CA GLN A 132 3.55 -9.56 0.68
C GLN A 132 2.99 -9.47 -0.75
N ILE A 133 3.36 -10.39 -1.64
CA ILE A 133 2.79 -10.46 -3.00
C ILE A 133 1.29 -10.72 -2.94
N LEU A 134 0.84 -11.68 -2.11
CA LEU A 134 -0.57 -11.95 -1.92
C LEU A 134 -1.30 -10.70 -1.43
N ARG A 135 -0.78 -10.01 -0.40
CA ARG A 135 -1.35 -8.76 0.11
C ARG A 135 -1.47 -7.71 -0.99
N GLN A 136 -0.38 -7.41 -1.70
CA GLN A 136 -0.37 -6.43 -2.80
C GLN A 136 -1.31 -6.82 -3.94
N THR A 137 -1.47 -8.12 -4.20
CA THR A 137 -2.43 -8.61 -5.20
C THR A 137 -3.85 -8.34 -4.73
N PHE A 138 -4.19 -8.71 -3.48
CA PHE A 138 -5.53 -8.48 -2.92
C PHE A 138 -5.89 -7.00 -2.81
N GLU A 139 -4.93 -6.14 -2.43
CA GLU A 139 -5.13 -4.67 -2.37
C GLU A 139 -5.50 -4.05 -3.72
N ARG A 140 -5.23 -4.73 -4.85
CA ARG A 140 -5.70 -4.28 -6.18
C ARG A 140 -7.17 -4.63 -6.46
N TYR A 141 -7.73 -5.61 -5.76
CA TYR A 141 -9.07 -6.14 -6.01
C TYR A 141 -10.05 -5.85 -4.88
N VAL A 142 -9.55 -5.52 -3.69
CA VAL A 142 -10.34 -5.27 -2.49
C VAL A 142 -9.75 -4.07 -1.74
N HIS A 143 -10.63 -3.20 -1.24
CA HIS A 143 -10.22 -2.02 -0.49
C HIS A 143 -9.28 -2.37 0.69
N SER A 144 -8.23 -1.57 0.92
CA SER A 144 -7.16 -1.86 1.89
C SER A 144 -7.67 -2.12 3.32
N SER A 145 -8.75 -1.43 3.71
CA SER A 145 -9.41 -1.63 5.01
C SER A 145 -9.99 -3.02 5.19
N VAL A 146 -10.45 -3.68 4.11
CA VAL A 146 -10.97 -5.05 4.15
C VAL A 146 -9.81 -6.04 4.27
N VAL A 147 -8.70 -5.80 3.56
CA VAL A 147 -7.48 -6.62 3.64
C VAL A 147 -6.92 -6.60 5.06
N ASP A 148 -6.76 -5.42 5.66
CA ASP A 148 -6.28 -5.27 7.03
C ASP A 148 -7.21 -5.96 8.05
N GLN A 149 -8.53 -5.88 7.85
CA GLN A 149 -9.50 -6.54 8.72
C GLN A 149 -9.45 -8.07 8.59
N MET A 150 -9.34 -8.61 7.37
CA MET A 150 -9.20 -10.05 7.12
C MET A 150 -7.92 -10.62 7.72
N LEU A 151 -6.82 -9.87 7.66
CA LEU A 151 -5.53 -10.28 8.24
C LEU A 151 -5.53 -10.25 9.77
N ARG A 152 -6.25 -9.30 10.39
CA ARG A 152 -6.34 -9.19 11.86
C ARG A 152 -7.30 -10.21 12.48
N THR A 153 -8.45 -10.45 11.82
CA THR A 153 -9.48 -11.36 12.34
C THR A 153 -10.00 -12.24 11.22
N PRO A 154 -9.32 -13.38 10.94
CA PRO A 154 -9.76 -14.31 9.91
C PRO A 154 -11.18 -14.80 10.20
N GLY A 155 -12.13 -14.49 9.31
CA GLY A 155 -13.54 -14.96 9.39
C GLY A 155 -14.57 -14.00 10.00
N GLU A 156 -14.21 -12.78 10.40
CA GLU A 156 -15.15 -11.80 11.00
C GLU A 156 -15.51 -10.59 10.12
N VAL A 157 -15.31 -10.67 8.79
CA VAL A 157 -15.85 -9.64 7.90
C VAL A 157 -17.36 -9.82 7.82
N LYS A 158 -18.10 -9.04 8.60
CA LYS A 158 -19.57 -9.09 8.65
C LYS A 158 -20.16 -8.12 7.64
N LEU A 159 -21.28 -8.54 7.03
CA LEU A 159 -22.20 -7.65 6.34
C LEU A 159 -22.70 -6.57 7.30
N GLY A 160 -22.95 -5.40 6.74
CA GLY A 160 -23.46 -4.24 7.47
C GLY A 160 -22.60 -3.02 7.27
N GLY A 161 -23.16 -1.89 7.68
CA GLY A 161 -22.53 -0.59 7.56
C GLY A 161 -23.07 0.36 8.61
N ARG A 162 -22.42 1.51 8.71
CA ARG A 162 -22.87 2.60 9.58
C ARG A 162 -23.46 3.71 8.73
N LEU A 163 -24.53 4.32 9.23
CA LEU A 163 -25.03 5.55 8.65
C LEU A 163 -23.99 6.65 8.90
N GLN A 164 -23.48 7.23 7.84
CA GLN A 164 -22.40 8.21 7.88
C GLN A 164 -22.64 9.29 6.83
N ASP A 165 -22.30 10.54 7.17
CA ASP A 165 -22.29 11.62 6.20
C ASP A 165 -21.08 11.47 5.26
N VAL A 166 -21.31 11.42 3.96
CA VAL A 166 -20.25 11.20 2.97
C VAL A 166 -20.46 12.12 1.78
N SER A 167 -19.35 12.48 1.11
CA SER A 167 -19.43 13.07 -0.24
C SER A 167 -19.16 11.99 -1.27
N VAL A 168 -20.07 11.88 -2.22
CA VAL A 168 -20.00 10.90 -3.30
C VAL A 168 -19.73 11.63 -4.59
N LEU A 169 -18.69 11.22 -5.31
CA LEU A 169 -18.33 11.72 -6.62
C LEU A 169 -18.57 10.63 -7.66
N PHE A 170 -19.33 10.95 -8.69
CA PHE A 170 -19.41 10.18 -9.92
C PHE A 170 -18.70 10.96 -11.03
N ALA A 171 -17.89 10.26 -11.80
CA ALA A 171 -17.25 10.73 -13.04
C ALA A 171 -17.55 9.73 -14.15
N ASP A 172 -17.83 10.19 -15.36
CA ASP A 172 -18.23 9.34 -16.49
C ASP A 172 -17.75 9.93 -17.81
N LEU A 173 -17.36 9.08 -18.76
CA LEU A 173 -16.81 9.54 -20.05
C LEU A 173 -17.95 9.86 -21.03
N GLU A 174 -17.98 11.10 -21.51
CA GLU A 174 -19.03 11.52 -22.43
C GLU A 174 -18.92 10.82 -23.79
N GLY A 175 -19.97 10.06 -24.12
CA GLY A 175 -20.10 9.40 -25.42
C GLY A 175 -19.22 8.17 -25.59
N PHE A 176 -18.67 7.61 -24.52
CA PHE A 176 -17.80 6.43 -24.56
C PHE A 176 -18.48 5.23 -25.23
N THR A 177 -19.71 4.87 -24.84
CA THR A 177 -20.42 3.71 -25.41
C THR A 177 -20.51 3.76 -26.93
N ALA A 178 -20.83 4.93 -27.50
CA ALA A 178 -20.93 5.10 -28.95
C ALA A 178 -19.55 4.98 -29.65
N ARG A 179 -18.47 5.40 -28.98
CA ARG A 179 -17.10 5.26 -29.50
C ARG A 179 -16.59 3.83 -29.37
N ALA A 180 -16.92 3.16 -28.28
CA ALA A 180 -16.53 1.78 -28.00
C ALA A 180 -17.00 0.81 -29.10
N GLU A 181 -18.16 1.07 -29.71
CA GLU A 181 -18.68 0.28 -30.83
C GLU A 181 -17.84 0.39 -32.12
N GLN A 182 -17.05 1.45 -32.27
CA GLN A 182 -16.29 1.76 -33.48
C GLN A 182 -14.78 1.58 -33.30
N MET A 183 -14.31 1.38 -32.07
CA MET A 183 -12.90 1.24 -31.74
C MET A 183 -12.46 -0.22 -31.78
N ASP A 184 -11.19 -0.42 -32.13
CA ASP A 184 -10.54 -1.71 -31.92
C ASP A 184 -10.52 -2.05 -30.40
N PRO A 185 -10.79 -3.31 -29.99
CA PRO A 185 -10.85 -3.68 -28.58
C PRO A 185 -9.57 -3.39 -27.77
N GLU A 186 -8.39 -3.52 -28.38
CA GLU A 186 -7.12 -3.24 -27.69
C GLU A 186 -6.93 -1.74 -27.47
N ALA A 187 -7.25 -0.93 -28.49
CA ALA A 187 -7.23 0.52 -28.40
C ALA A 187 -8.27 1.03 -27.38
N LEU A 188 -9.48 0.46 -27.38
CA LEU A 188 -10.55 0.78 -26.44
C LEU A 188 -10.09 0.58 -24.98
N LEU A 189 -9.51 -0.58 -24.68
CA LEU A 189 -9.00 -0.89 -23.35
C LEU A 189 -7.84 0.02 -22.96
N SER A 190 -6.92 0.31 -23.87
CA SER A 190 -5.80 1.21 -23.62
C SER A 190 -6.26 2.63 -23.28
N VAL A 191 -7.21 3.17 -24.05
CA VAL A 191 -7.79 4.50 -23.82
C VAL A 191 -8.56 4.52 -22.51
N LEU A 192 -9.45 3.54 -22.27
CA LEU A 192 -10.22 3.44 -21.03
C LEU A 192 -9.32 3.41 -19.79
N ASN A 193 -8.29 2.55 -19.80
CA ASN A 193 -7.33 2.45 -18.70
C ASN A 193 -6.54 3.75 -18.50
N SER A 194 -6.25 4.49 -19.58
CA SER A 194 -5.55 5.77 -19.48
C SER A 194 -6.40 6.83 -18.78
N TYR A 195 -7.70 6.93 -19.10
CA TYR A 195 -8.63 7.80 -18.37
C TYR A 195 -8.81 7.35 -16.92
N HIS A 196 -9.03 6.06 -16.67
CA HIS A 196 -9.14 5.53 -15.31
C HIS A 196 -7.91 5.83 -14.47
N ASN A 197 -6.70 5.68 -15.02
CA ASN A 197 -5.46 6.01 -14.32
C ASN A 197 -5.40 7.50 -13.93
N LEU A 198 -5.75 8.41 -14.85
CA LEU A 198 -5.81 9.84 -14.56
C LEU A 198 -6.79 10.13 -13.41
N ILE A 199 -8.04 9.66 -13.53
CA ILE A 199 -9.11 9.91 -12.58
C ILE A 199 -8.75 9.35 -11.19
N VAL A 200 -8.33 8.08 -11.14
CA VAL A 200 -8.00 7.37 -9.89
C VAL A 200 -6.81 8.01 -9.19
N SER A 201 -5.76 8.39 -9.93
CA SER A 201 -4.58 9.03 -9.32
C SER A 201 -4.94 10.34 -8.60
N LEU A 202 -5.83 11.15 -9.20
CA LEU A 202 -6.27 12.42 -8.64
C LEU A 202 -7.25 12.25 -7.47
N ILE A 203 -8.12 11.23 -7.51
CA ILE A 203 -8.95 10.84 -6.36
C ILE A 203 -8.07 10.50 -5.16
N LEU A 204 -7.09 9.60 -5.35
CA LEU A 204 -6.21 9.16 -4.27
C LEU A 204 -5.35 10.32 -3.73
N GLN A 205 -4.84 11.20 -4.60
CA GLN A 205 -4.07 12.38 -4.21
C GLN A 205 -4.86 13.35 -3.31
N HIS A 206 -6.18 13.40 -3.45
CA HIS A 206 -7.08 14.21 -2.63
C HIS A 206 -7.76 13.40 -1.52
N ASN A 207 -7.16 12.29 -1.12
CA ASN A 207 -7.62 11.42 -0.03
C ASN A 207 -9.04 10.86 -0.25
N GLY A 208 -9.48 10.74 -1.50
CA GLY A 208 -10.70 10.04 -1.85
C GLY A 208 -10.46 8.53 -1.91
N THR A 209 -11.53 7.78 -1.64
CA THR A 209 -11.56 6.32 -1.76
C THR A 209 -12.26 5.96 -3.08
N VAL A 210 -11.58 5.22 -3.95
CA VAL A 210 -12.25 4.66 -5.14
C VAL A 210 -13.13 3.50 -4.70
N ASP A 211 -14.43 3.60 -4.99
CA ASP A 211 -15.41 2.59 -4.63
C ASP A 211 -15.48 1.49 -5.70
N LYS A 212 -15.81 1.88 -6.93
CA LYS A 212 -15.85 0.96 -8.08
C LYS A 212 -15.80 1.68 -9.42
N PHE A 213 -15.46 0.91 -10.45
CA PHE A 213 -15.68 1.26 -11.86
C PHE A 213 -17.10 0.90 -12.27
N LEU A 214 -17.71 1.74 -13.10
CA LEU A 214 -19.07 1.63 -13.63
C LEU A 214 -19.02 1.63 -15.15
N GLY A 215 -18.32 0.64 -15.72
CA GLY A 215 -17.97 0.66 -17.15
C GLY A 215 -16.86 1.69 -17.38
N ASP A 216 -17.22 2.81 -18.01
CA ASP A 216 -16.37 3.98 -18.26
C ASP A 216 -16.45 5.07 -17.17
N GLY A 217 -17.35 4.89 -16.22
CA GLY A 217 -17.45 5.74 -15.05
C GLY A 217 -16.64 5.27 -13.85
N VAL A 218 -16.38 6.19 -12.92
CA VAL A 218 -15.77 5.95 -11.62
C VAL A 218 -16.66 6.53 -10.53
N MET A 219 -16.89 5.73 -9.48
CA MET A 219 -17.49 6.19 -8.23
C MET A 219 -16.40 6.31 -7.16
N ALA A 220 -16.39 7.45 -6.47
CA ALA A 220 -15.48 7.72 -5.36
C ALA A 220 -16.24 8.24 -4.14
N LEU A 221 -15.70 7.92 -2.97
CA LEU A 221 -16.25 8.25 -1.67
C LEU A 221 -15.25 9.07 -0.86
N TYR A 222 -15.76 10.07 -0.16
CA TYR A 222 -15.01 10.88 0.80
C TYR A 222 -15.70 10.80 2.17
N ASN A 223 -14.95 11.09 3.22
CA ASN A 223 -15.24 10.79 4.62
C ASN A 223 -15.27 9.29 4.95
N THR A 224 -14.65 8.43 4.16
CA THR A 224 -14.63 6.98 4.41
C THR A 224 -13.42 6.33 3.74
N PRO A 225 -12.83 5.25 4.30
CA PRO A 225 -13.14 4.62 5.60
C PRO A 225 -12.72 5.46 6.80
N LEU A 226 -11.86 6.46 6.58
CA LEU A 226 -11.35 7.37 7.60
C LEU A 226 -12.16 8.67 7.60
N PRO A 227 -12.39 9.27 8.78
CA PRO A 227 -13.08 10.55 8.88
C PRO A 227 -12.26 11.67 8.26
N GLN A 228 -12.94 12.60 7.59
CA GLN A 228 -12.39 13.77 6.92
C GLN A 228 -13.34 14.94 7.16
N GLU A 229 -12.90 16.02 7.80
CA GLU A 229 -13.79 17.16 8.09
C GLU A 229 -14.22 17.91 6.81
N ASN A 230 -13.31 18.08 5.85
CA ASN A 230 -13.54 18.84 4.62
C ASN A 230 -13.87 17.93 3.41
N HIS A 231 -14.58 16.84 3.63
CA HIS A 231 -14.82 15.82 2.60
C HIS A 231 -15.53 16.33 1.34
N ALA A 232 -16.49 17.26 1.48
CA ALA A 232 -17.16 17.89 0.34
C ALA A 232 -16.19 18.72 -0.51
N LEU A 233 -15.28 19.45 0.14
CA LEU A 233 -14.25 20.21 -0.56
C LEU A 233 -13.30 19.28 -1.31
N TYR A 234 -12.82 18.20 -0.70
CA TYR A 234 -11.93 17.26 -1.37
C TYR A 234 -12.57 16.63 -2.61
N ALA A 235 -13.86 16.27 -2.54
CA ALA A 235 -14.59 15.79 -3.71
C ALA A 235 -14.63 16.84 -4.84
N VAL A 236 -14.96 18.09 -4.50
CA VAL A 236 -15.06 19.18 -5.49
C VAL A 236 -13.69 19.55 -6.08
N GLN A 237 -12.65 19.64 -5.25
CA GLN A 237 -11.26 19.86 -5.68
C GLN A 237 -10.82 18.77 -6.64
N THR A 238 -11.10 17.51 -6.32
CA THR A 238 -10.75 16.38 -7.19
C THR A 238 -11.37 16.54 -8.58
N ALA A 239 -12.66 16.86 -8.68
CA ALA A 239 -13.31 17.06 -9.97
C ALA A 239 -12.71 18.24 -10.76
N ILE A 240 -12.41 19.36 -10.08
CA ILE A 240 -11.74 20.52 -10.70
C ILE A 240 -10.37 20.10 -11.24
N MET A 241 -9.56 19.42 -10.43
CA MET A 241 -8.21 18.99 -10.80
C MET A 241 -8.21 17.99 -11.94
N ILE A 242 -9.16 17.04 -11.97
CA ILE A 242 -9.31 16.12 -13.11
C ILE A 242 -9.63 16.91 -14.37
N ARG A 243 -10.61 17.82 -14.32
CA ARG A 243 -11.00 18.65 -15.46
C ARG A 243 -9.85 19.51 -15.98
N GLU A 244 -9.02 20.06 -15.10
CA GLU A 244 -7.84 20.85 -15.49
C GLU A 244 -6.75 19.97 -16.12
N ALA A 245 -6.48 18.81 -15.52
CA ALA A 245 -5.48 17.85 -16.01
C ALA A 245 -5.85 17.23 -17.36
N LEU A 246 -7.14 17.19 -17.72
CA LEU A 246 -7.61 16.73 -19.03
C LEU A 246 -6.97 17.49 -20.19
N ASN A 247 -6.64 18.77 -20.03
CA ASN A 247 -6.06 19.56 -21.11
C ASN A 247 -4.71 18.99 -21.56
N GLU A 248 -3.81 18.75 -20.60
CA GLU A 248 -2.49 18.17 -20.87
C GLU A 248 -2.61 16.68 -21.25
N PHE A 249 -3.49 15.94 -20.58
CA PHE A 249 -3.74 14.54 -20.89
C PHE A 249 -4.25 14.34 -22.33
N HIS A 250 -5.14 15.19 -22.82
CA HIS A 250 -5.62 15.11 -24.19
C HIS A 250 -4.52 15.34 -25.24
N LEU A 251 -3.43 16.03 -24.91
CA LEU A 251 -2.29 16.18 -25.82
C LEU A 251 -1.54 14.85 -26.03
N THR A 252 -1.67 13.90 -25.10
CA THR A 252 -1.06 12.57 -25.23
C THR A 252 -1.95 11.57 -25.99
N LEU A 253 -3.16 11.98 -26.38
CA LEU A 253 -4.14 11.16 -27.08
C LEU A 253 -4.42 11.67 -28.49
N GLU A 254 -4.73 10.74 -29.39
CA GLU A 254 -5.27 11.09 -30.71
C GLU A 254 -6.61 11.84 -30.57
N PRO A 255 -6.91 12.81 -31.45
CA PRO A 255 -8.12 13.64 -31.34
C PRO A 255 -9.42 12.85 -31.22
N GLU A 256 -9.52 11.71 -31.90
CA GLU A 256 -10.68 10.80 -31.88
C GLU A 256 -10.84 10.01 -30.57
N HIS A 257 -9.82 9.99 -29.70
CA HIS A 257 -9.88 9.36 -28.37
C HIS A 257 -10.10 10.38 -27.23
N ARG A 258 -10.17 11.68 -27.55
CA ARG A 258 -10.43 12.74 -26.57
C ARG A 258 -11.91 12.79 -26.24
N MET A 259 -12.22 12.68 -24.95
CA MET A 259 -13.57 12.61 -24.39
C MET A 259 -13.67 13.56 -23.21
N ALA A 260 -14.81 14.23 -23.09
CA ALA A 260 -15.10 15.01 -21.89
C ALA A 260 -15.43 14.07 -20.71
N ILE A 261 -15.23 14.54 -19.48
CA ILE A 261 -15.63 13.82 -18.27
C ILE A 261 -16.72 14.61 -17.56
N ASN A 262 -17.85 13.96 -17.33
CA ASN A 262 -19.02 14.57 -16.70
C ASN A 262 -19.07 14.18 -15.22
N PHE A 263 -19.29 15.15 -14.34
CA PHE A 263 -19.21 14.94 -12.89
C PHE A 263 -20.50 15.28 -12.16
N GLY A 264 -20.80 14.47 -11.15
CA GLY A 264 -21.89 14.68 -10.21
C GLY A 264 -21.42 14.45 -8.78
N ILE A 265 -21.61 15.44 -7.91
CA ILE A 265 -21.19 15.38 -6.52
C ILE A 265 -22.36 15.71 -5.59
N HIS A 266 -22.60 14.84 -4.62
CA HIS A 266 -23.56 15.09 -3.56
C HIS A 266 -22.98 14.72 -2.20
N THR A 267 -23.34 15.49 -1.17
CA THR A 267 -22.97 15.26 0.22
C THR A 267 -24.22 15.00 1.04
N GLY A 268 -24.23 13.89 1.76
CA GLY A 268 -25.34 13.51 2.63
C GLY A 268 -25.16 12.13 3.27
N MET A 269 -26.12 11.77 4.11
CA MET A 269 -26.10 10.51 4.83
C MET A 269 -26.26 9.31 3.90
N ALA A 270 -25.33 8.36 3.99
CA ALA A 270 -25.39 7.05 3.34
C ALA A 270 -25.00 5.94 4.32
N VAL A 271 -25.44 4.71 4.06
CA VAL A 271 -24.95 3.54 4.78
C VAL A 271 -23.64 3.11 4.14
N VAL A 272 -22.54 3.17 4.90
CA VAL A 272 -21.20 2.80 4.42
C VAL A 272 -20.72 1.55 5.15
N GLY A 273 -20.33 0.53 4.38
CA GLY A 273 -19.85 -0.72 4.93
C GLY A 273 -19.83 -1.85 3.90
N ASN A 274 -19.80 -3.09 4.38
CA ASN A 274 -19.78 -4.28 3.52
C ASN A 274 -21.21 -4.61 3.09
N VAL A 275 -21.47 -4.52 1.78
CA VAL A 275 -22.75 -4.81 1.14
C VAL A 275 -22.57 -5.97 0.16
N GLY A 276 -23.50 -6.92 0.16
CA GLY A 276 -23.46 -8.08 -0.71
C GLY A 276 -24.02 -9.34 -0.03
N THR A 277 -23.40 -10.48 -0.33
CA THR A 277 -23.69 -11.77 0.28
C THR A 277 -22.51 -12.23 1.14
N ASP A 278 -22.67 -13.32 1.89
CA ASP A 278 -21.56 -13.90 2.67
C ASP A 278 -20.37 -14.36 1.80
N GLN A 279 -20.59 -14.54 0.48
CA GLN A 279 -19.57 -15.01 -0.46
C GLN A 279 -18.92 -13.86 -1.25
N ILE A 280 -19.67 -12.79 -1.52
CA ILE A 280 -19.23 -11.65 -2.33
C ILE A 280 -19.66 -10.37 -1.60
N MET A 281 -18.68 -9.60 -1.15
CA MET A 281 -18.91 -8.35 -0.43
C MET A 281 -18.11 -7.23 -1.08
N ASP A 282 -18.78 -6.09 -1.28
CA ASP A 282 -18.14 -4.84 -1.63
C ASP A 282 -18.20 -3.92 -0.41
N PHE A 283 -17.06 -3.35 -0.01
CA PHE A 283 -17.09 -2.19 0.87
C PHE A 283 -17.54 -0.99 0.05
N THR A 284 -18.74 -0.48 0.32
CA THR A 284 -19.35 0.57 -0.49
C THR A 284 -20.31 1.46 0.30
N ALA A 285 -20.80 2.52 -0.34
CA ALA A 285 -21.87 3.36 0.18
C ALA A 285 -23.19 3.05 -0.54
N VAL A 286 -24.29 2.97 0.21
CA VAL A 286 -25.63 2.80 -0.33
C VAL A 286 -26.59 3.80 0.32
N GLY A 287 -27.43 4.43 -0.48
CA GLY A 287 -28.45 5.35 0.02
C GLY A 287 -28.89 6.35 -1.03
N ASP A 288 -29.84 7.21 -0.65
CA ASP A 288 -30.34 8.29 -1.51
C ASP A 288 -29.22 9.24 -1.93
N ALA A 289 -28.23 9.47 -1.05
CA ALA A 289 -27.09 10.33 -1.36
C ALA A 289 -26.29 9.86 -2.58
N VAL A 290 -26.03 8.54 -2.68
CA VAL A 290 -25.31 7.92 -3.80
C VAL A 290 -26.12 8.06 -5.09
N ASN A 291 -27.43 7.79 -5.01
CA ASN A 291 -28.33 7.92 -6.16
C ASN A 291 -28.43 9.35 -6.68
N LEU A 292 -28.44 10.35 -5.79
CA LEU A 292 -28.47 11.75 -6.19
C LEU A 292 -27.17 12.16 -6.89
N ALA A 293 -26.00 11.78 -6.38
CA ALA A 293 -24.71 12.05 -7.03
C ALA A 293 -24.65 11.48 -8.45
N SER A 294 -25.03 10.21 -8.63
CA SER A 294 -25.08 9.56 -9.94
C SER A 294 -26.02 10.28 -10.91
N ARG A 295 -27.18 10.75 -10.44
CA ARG A 295 -28.13 11.49 -11.29
C ARG A 295 -27.63 12.87 -11.67
N LEU A 296 -26.93 13.57 -10.76
CA LEU A 296 -26.29 14.84 -11.09
C LEU A 296 -25.25 14.65 -12.19
N GLN A 297 -24.46 13.58 -12.12
CA GLN A 297 -23.51 13.24 -13.18
C GLN A 297 -24.22 13.03 -14.51
N GLY A 298 -25.31 12.25 -14.54
CA GLY A 298 -26.08 12.02 -15.77
C GLY A 298 -26.77 13.27 -16.36
N LEU A 299 -26.87 14.36 -15.60
CA LEU A 299 -27.36 15.66 -16.08
C LEU A 299 -26.24 16.56 -16.60
N SER A 300 -25.02 16.36 -16.13
CA SER A 300 -23.85 17.16 -16.51
C SER A 300 -23.42 16.86 -17.94
N ARG A 301 -22.85 17.88 -18.60
CA ARG A 301 -22.39 17.78 -20.00
C ARG A 301 -21.10 18.53 -20.21
N HIS A 302 -20.26 18.02 -21.09
CA HIS A 302 -19.07 18.69 -21.61
C HIS A 302 -18.14 19.24 -20.51
N ASN A 303 -17.63 18.35 -19.66
CA ASN A 303 -16.73 18.68 -18.55
C ASN A 303 -17.38 19.44 -17.38
N GLN A 304 -18.71 19.47 -17.34
CA GLN A 304 -19.44 20.14 -16.28
C GLN A 304 -19.36 19.37 -14.96
N ILE A 305 -19.22 20.13 -13.87
CA ILE A 305 -19.21 19.60 -12.51
C ILE A 305 -20.48 20.08 -11.82
N LEU A 306 -21.45 19.18 -11.65
CA LEU A 306 -22.70 19.49 -10.99
C LEU A 306 -22.69 19.05 -9.53
N ILE A 307 -23.10 19.97 -8.66
CA ILE A 307 -23.21 19.73 -7.22
C ILE A 307 -24.62 20.05 -6.72
N SER A 308 -25.10 19.26 -5.74
CA SER A 308 -26.33 19.58 -5.02
C SER A 308 -26.16 20.79 -4.11
N GLU A 309 -27.26 21.42 -3.70
CA GLU A 309 -27.31 22.45 -2.65
C GLU A 309 -26.59 22.05 -1.36
N ALA A 310 -26.76 20.82 -0.87
CA ALA A 310 -26.10 20.34 0.35
C ALA A 310 -24.57 20.39 0.25
N THR A 311 -24.01 20.01 -0.91
CA THR A 311 -22.58 20.15 -1.18
C THR A 311 -22.19 21.63 -1.31
N PHE A 312 -22.99 22.42 -2.02
CA PHE A 312 -22.75 23.85 -2.23
C PHE A 312 -22.62 24.60 -0.90
N GLN A 313 -23.53 24.38 0.05
CA GLN A 313 -23.49 25.00 1.38
C GLN A 313 -22.18 24.72 2.15
N GLN A 314 -21.51 23.60 1.89
CA GLN A 314 -20.23 23.26 2.52
C GLN A 314 -19.02 23.88 1.82
N VAL A 315 -19.14 24.29 0.56
CA VAL A 315 -18.01 24.76 -0.27
C VAL A 315 -18.19 26.19 -0.81
N GLU A 316 -19.33 26.83 -0.54
CA GLU A 316 -19.67 28.14 -1.11
C GLU A 316 -18.65 29.24 -0.77
N SER A 317 -17.94 29.11 0.36
CA SER A 317 -16.92 30.08 0.78
C SER A 317 -15.64 30.00 -0.03
N ILE A 318 -15.41 28.90 -0.75
CA ILE A 318 -14.14 28.52 -1.38
C ILE A 318 -14.24 28.13 -2.86
N VAL A 319 -15.45 27.98 -3.40
CA VAL A 319 -15.68 27.62 -4.81
C VAL A 319 -16.59 28.64 -5.50
N HIS A 320 -16.22 29.04 -6.72
CA HIS A 320 -17.08 29.81 -7.61
C HIS A 320 -18.08 28.88 -8.31
N THR A 321 -19.37 29.21 -8.20
CA THR A 321 -20.45 28.38 -8.77
C THR A 321 -21.48 29.22 -9.52
N ASN A 322 -22.15 28.60 -10.50
CA ASN A 322 -23.31 29.14 -11.17
C ASN A 322 -24.57 28.34 -10.79
N PRO A 323 -25.67 28.96 -10.32
CA PRO A 323 -26.92 28.23 -10.09
C PRO A 323 -27.52 27.74 -11.42
N ILE A 324 -27.80 26.45 -11.50
CA ILE A 324 -28.51 25.83 -12.63
C ILE A 324 -30.03 25.89 -12.42
N GLY A 325 -30.46 25.82 -11.16
CA GLY A 325 -31.87 25.87 -10.76
C GLY A 325 -32.36 24.55 -10.19
N GLU A 326 -33.67 24.48 -9.99
CA GLU A 326 -34.35 23.30 -9.48
C GLU A 326 -34.47 22.21 -10.55
N VAL A 327 -33.90 21.03 -10.26
CA VAL A 327 -33.98 19.88 -11.14
C VAL A 327 -34.78 18.76 -10.47
N HIS A 328 -35.75 18.24 -11.20
CA HIS A 328 -36.50 17.05 -10.81
C HIS A 328 -35.72 15.81 -11.17
N VAL A 329 -35.23 15.12 -10.15
CA VAL A 329 -34.53 13.85 -10.30
C VAL A 329 -35.54 12.70 -10.21
N LYS A 330 -35.43 11.75 -11.14
CA LYS A 330 -36.31 10.57 -11.23
C LYS A 330 -36.42 9.88 -9.86
N ASN A 331 -37.62 9.58 -9.38
CA ASN A 331 -37.88 8.95 -8.07
C ASN A 331 -37.57 9.83 -6.82
N ARG A 332 -37.47 11.15 -6.96
CA ARG A 332 -37.60 12.10 -5.84
C ARG A 332 -38.85 12.95 -6.03
N VAL A 333 -39.57 13.21 -4.93
CA VAL A 333 -40.78 14.05 -4.94
C VAL A 333 -40.42 15.53 -4.99
N GLU A 334 -39.34 15.90 -4.30
CA GLU A 334 -38.87 17.28 -4.21
C GLU A 334 -37.79 17.56 -5.26
N ALA A 335 -37.89 18.74 -5.87
CA ALA A 335 -36.84 19.26 -6.74
C ALA A 335 -35.59 19.55 -5.91
N VAL A 336 -34.43 19.41 -6.54
CA VAL A 336 -33.14 19.68 -5.89
C VAL A 336 -32.53 20.89 -6.56
N MET A 337 -32.10 21.89 -5.79
CA MET A 337 -31.32 23.00 -6.31
C MET A 337 -29.92 22.52 -6.69
N VAL A 338 -29.53 22.80 -7.93
CA VAL A 338 -28.26 22.35 -8.52
C VAL A 338 -27.38 23.54 -8.88
N TYR A 339 -26.08 23.37 -8.66
CA TYR A 339 -25.06 24.36 -8.97
C TYR A 339 -23.98 23.73 -9.85
N GLU A 340 -23.48 24.49 -10.80
CA GLU A 340 -22.29 24.17 -11.56
C GLU A 340 -21.06 24.77 -10.89
N VAL A 341 -20.01 23.97 -10.72
CA VAL A 341 -18.72 24.40 -10.20
C VAL A 341 -17.81 24.89 -11.33
N LEU A 342 -17.34 26.12 -11.20
CA LEU A 342 -16.50 26.79 -12.19
C LEU A 342 -15.02 26.68 -11.85
N GLU A 343 -14.60 27.11 -10.66
CA GLU A 343 -13.20 27.12 -10.22
C GLU A 343 -13.09 27.34 -8.70
N LEU A 344 -11.90 27.17 -8.14
CA LEU A 344 -11.61 27.57 -6.75
C LEU A 344 -11.54 29.09 -6.63
N LYS A 345 -12.04 29.62 -5.51
CA LYS A 345 -11.85 31.03 -5.13
C LYS A 345 -10.38 31.26 -4.79
N ARG A 346 -9.81 32.34 -5.31
CA ARG A 346 -8.42 32.75 -5.04
C ARG A 346 -8.27 33.48 -3.73
#